data_AF-A0A7Z6XEZ8-F1
#
_entry.id   AF-A0A7Z6XEZ8-F1
#
_cell.length_a   1.000
_cell.length_b   1.000
_cell.length_c   1.000
_cell.angle_alpha   90.00
_cell.angle_beta   90.00
_cell.angle_gamma   90.00
#
_symmetry.space_group_name_H-M   'P 1'
#
loop_
_entity.id
_entity.type
_entity.pdbx_description
1 polymer ?
#
loop_
_entity_poly.entity_id
_entity_poly.type
_entity_poly.pdbx_seq_one_letter_code
_entity_poly.pdbx_strand_id
1 'polypeptide(L)'
;MDLDALRFGNFSQLGEAITDWNQMAKKLETLKGDAKDNVAGKAAKARWAGENATVTRTFVEKTAGEFADAHTQARTIARILGDTRDELVAFRTELTEAIAQGAKKN
;
A
#
# COMPACT_ATOMS: atom_id res chain seq x y z
N MET A 1 3.34 26.95 1.96
CA MET A 1 4.23 25.87 2.41
C MET A 1 5.24 26.50 3.34
N ASP A 2 5.44 25.95 4.54
CA ASP A 2 6.48 26.41 5.46
C ASP A 2 7.84 25.88 4.94
N LEU A 3 8.69 26.81 4.48
CA LEU A 3 9.96 26.48 3.85
C LEU A 3 11.00 25.99 4.86
N ASP A 4 10.95 26.45 6.11
CA ASP A 4 11.85 25.97 7.15
C ASP A 4 11.45 24.55 7.58
N ALA A 5 10.15 24.29 7.70
CA ALA A 5 9.64 22.95 7.95
C ALA A 5 10.05 21.96 6.84
N LEU A 6 9.99 22.37 5.57
CA LEU A 6 10.48 21.56 4.45
C LEU A 6 12.00 21.36 4.49
N ARG A 7 12.75 22.44 4.72
CA ARG A 7 14.22 22.45 4.72
C ARG A 7 14.81 21.53 5.79
N PHE A 8 14.25 21.58 6.99
CA PHE A 8 14.73 20.81 8.14
C PHE A 8 13.92 19.54 8.40
N GLY A 9 12.90 19.27 7.57
CA GLY A 9 12.04 18.11 7.69
C GLY A 9 12.79 16.79 7.59
N ASN A 10 12.41 15.84 8.45
CA ASN A 10 12.87 14.46 8.41
C ASN A 10 11.75 13.55 7.88
N PHE A 11 12.03 12.84 6.78
CA PHE A 11 11.08 11.93 6.12
C PHE A 11 11.39 10.45 6.40
N SER A 12 12.11 10.13 7.48
CA SER A 12 12.43 8.74 7.86
C SER A 12 11.18 7.95 8.22
N GLN A 13 10.27 8.53 9.01
CA GLN A 13 9.00 7.88 9.41
C GLN A 13 8.11 7.59 8.19
N LEU A 14 8.13 8.46 7.18
CA LEU A 14 7.44 8.20 5.93
C LEU A 14 8.08 7.01 5.17
N GLY A 15 9.42 6.91 5.21
CA GLY A 15 10.17 5.75 4.70
C GLY A 15 9.84 4.44 5.43
N GLU A 16 9.71 4.48 6.75
CA GLU A 16 9.28 3.35 7.57
C GLU A 16 7.85 2.94 7.20
N ALA A 17 6.91 3.88 7.12
CA ALA A 17 5.54 3.61 6.71
C ALA A 17 5.45 2.98 5.31
N ILE A 18 6.23 3.46 4.34
CA ILE A 18 6.34 2.84 3.00
C ILE A 18 6.82 1.39 3.11
N THR A 19 7.82 1.13 3.94
CA THR A 19 8.35 -0.22 4.16
C THR A 19 7.27 -1.13 4.75
N ASP A 20 6.55 -0.66 5.76
CA ASP A 20 5.48 -1.42 6.42
C ASP A 20 4.33 -1.73 5.46
N TRP A 21 3.89 -0.76 4.65
CA TRP A 21 2.85 -0.98 3.64
C TRP A 21 3.30 -1.96 2.55
N ASN A 22 4.57 -1.93 2.14
CA ASN A 22 5.12 -2.92 1.23
C ASN A 22 5.16 -4.32 1.85
N GLN A 23 5.48 -4.45 3.13
CA GLN A 23 5.42 -5.73 3.83
C GLN A 23 3.97 -6.23 3.95
N MET A 24 3.03 -5.35 4.26
CA MET A 24 1.61 -5.66 4.32
C MET A 24 1.10 -6.18 2.97
N ALA A 25 1.45 -5.48 1.87
CA ALA A 25 1.13 -5.93 0.52
C ALA A 25 1.67 -7.34 0.24
N LYS A 26 2.94 -7.62 0.56
CA LYS A 26 3.50 -8.96 0.37
C LYS A 26 2.73 -10.04 1.14
N LYS A 27 2.35 -9.78 2.39
CA LYS A 27 1.54 -10.72 3.20
C LYS A 27 0.15 -10.92 2.59
N LEU A 28 -0.49 -9.86 2.11
CA LEU A 28 -1.80 -9.93 1.47
C LEU A 28 -1.76 -10.65 0.12
N GLU A 29 -0.66 -10.57 -0.63
CA GLU A 29 -0.49 -11.35 -1.86
C GLU A 29 -0.50 -12.86 -1.56
N THR A 30 0.19 -13.30 -0.51
CA THR A 30 0.14 -14.69 -0.04
C THR A 30 -1.29 -15.07 0.37
N LEU A 31 -1.94 -14.26 1.22
CA LEU A 31 -3.30 -14.54 1.68
C LEU A 31 -4.32 -14.56 0.54
N LYS A 32 -4.15 -13.71 -0.48
CA LYS A 32 -4.98 -13.73 -1.70
C LYS A 32 -4.84 -15.07 -2.43
N GLY A 33 -3.61 -15.58 -2.58
CA GLY A 33 -3.35 -16.90 -3.16
C GLY A 33 -4.04 -18.00 -2.37
N ASP A 34 -3.85 -18.02 -1.05
CA ASP A 34 -4.46 -19.02 -0.16
C ASP A 34 -5.99 -18.95 -0.18
N ALA A 35 -6.56 -17.75 -0.13
CA ALA A 35 -8.01 -17.54 -0.18
C ALA A 35 -8.59 -18.04 -1.51
N LYS A 36 -7.92 -17.77 -2.62
CA LYS A 36 -8.34 -18.24 -3.95
C LYS A 36 -8.27 -19.76 -4.06
N ASP A 37 -7.11 -20.34 -3.76
CA ASP A 37 -6.84 -21.75 -4.08
C ASP A 37 -7.41 -22.70 -3.03
N ASN A 38 -7.37 -22.32 -1.75
CA ASN A 38 -7.86 -23.15 -0.66
C ASN A 38 -9.31 -22.83 -0.29
N VAL A 39 -9.65 -21.57 -0.01
CA VAL A 39 -10.97 -21.23 0.54
C VAL A 39 -12.03 -21.29 -0.56
N ALA A 40 -11.93 -20.45 -1.58
CA ALA A 40 -12.86 -20.44 -2.70
C ALA A 40 -12.74 -21.73 -3.54
N GLY A 41 -11.52 -22.16 -3.85
CA GLY A 41 -11.27 -23.37 -4.65
C GLY A 41 -11.85 -24.65 -4.03
N LYS A 42 -11.75 -24.85 -2.71
CA LYS A 42 -12.37 -26.02 -2.05
C LYS A 42 -13.88 -25.84 -1.90
N ALA A 43 -14.37 -24.64 -1.61
CA ALA A 43 -15.80 -24.37 -1.55
C ALA A 43 -16.49 -24.67 -2.89
N ALA A 44 -15.87 -24.31 -4.01
CA ALA A 44 -16.37 -24.60 -5.36
C ALA A 44 -16.46 -26.12 -5.66
N LYS A 45 -15.53 -26.93 -5.12
CA LYS A 45 -15.46 -28.38 -5.36
C LYS A 45 -16.31 -29.22 -4.40
N ALA A 46 -16.64 -28.70 -3.23
CA ALA A 46 -17.47 -29.41 -2.27
C ALA A 46 -18.89 -29.66 -2.82
N ARG A 47 -19.55 -30.72 -2.32
CA ARG A 47 -20.93 -31.08 -2.67
C ARG A 47 -21.88 -30.46 -1.65
N TRP A 48 -22.23 -29.19 -1.87
CA TRP A 48 -23.15 -28.45 -1.00
C TRP A 48 -24.58 -28.82 -1.39
N ALA A 49 -25.44 -28.98 -0.39
CA ALA A 49 -26.86 -29.27 -0.58
C ALA A 49 -27.71 -28.46 0.41
N GLY A 50 -28.97 -28.25 0.06
CA GLY A 50 -29.92 -27.44 0.83
C GLY A 50 -29.95 -25.97 0.40
N GLU A 51 -30.98 -25.26 0.87
CA GLU A 51 -31.33 -23.88 0.45
C GLU A 51 -30.17 -22.88 0.58
N ASN A 52 -29.30 -23.05 1.58
CA ASN A 52 -28.22 -22.10 1.87
C ASN A 52 -26.92 -22.35 1.09
N ALA A 53 -26.85 -23.42 0.29
CA ALA A 53 -25.63 -23.83 -0.42
C ALA A 53 -25.11 -22.74 -1.37
N THR A 54 -26.00 -22.17 -2.19
CA THR A 54 -25.65 -21.15 -3.19
C THR A 54 -25.20 -19.85 -2.51
N VAL A 55 -25.96 -19.38 -1.52
CA VAL A 55 -25.65 -18.12 -0.81
C VAL A 55 -24.29 -18.20 -0.13
N THR A 56 -24.02 -19.31 0.56
CA THR A 56 -22.77 -19.46 1.29
C THR A 56 -21.57 -19.58 0.35
N ARG A 57 -21.71 -20.27 -0.79
CA ARG A 57 -20.64 -20.33 -1.80
C ARG A 57 -20.31 -18.95 -2.35
N THR A 58 -21.33 -18.17 -2.73
CA THR A 58 -21.13 -16.79 -3.21
C THR A 58 -20.47 -15.91 -2.14
N PHE A 59 -20.88 -16.06 -0.87
CA PHE A 59 -20.26 -15.35 0.24
C PHE A 59 -18.77 -15.69 0.36
N VAL A 60 -18.42 -16.98 0.34
CA VAL A 60 -17.03 -17.44 0.43
C VAL A 60 -16.18 -16.91 -0.73
N GLU A 61 -16.71 -16.95 -1.96
CA GLU A 61 -16.02 -16.42 -3.14
C GLU A 61 -15.79 -14.91 -3.02
N LYS A 62 -16.80 -14.15 -2.56
CA LYS A 62 -16.67 -12.71 -2.35
C LYS A 62 -15.64 -12.40 -1.27
N THR A 63 -15.72 -13.06 -0.11
CA THR A 63 -14.75 -12.87 0.98
C THR A 63 -13.33 -13.23 0.56
N ALA A 64 -13.14 -14.24 -0.29
CA ALA A 64 -11.83 -14.54 -0.85
C ALA A 64 -11.32 -13.41 -1.76
N GLY A 65 -12.22 -12.76 -2.52
CA GLY A 65 -11.93 -11.59 -3.35
C GLY A 65 -11.45 -10.37 -2.56
N GLU A 66 -11.95 -10.16 -1.34
CA GLU A 66 -11.56 -9.02 -0.49
C GLU A 66 -10.04 -8.99 -0.19
N PHE A 67 -9.36 -10.15 -0.18
CA PHE A 67 -7.91 -10.19 -0.03
C PHE A 67 -7.17 -9.64 -1.27
N ALA A 68 -7.73 -9.81 -2.47
CA ALA A 68 -7.19 -9.23 -3.69
C ALA A 68 -7.32 -7.71 -3.69
N ASP A 69 -8.46 -7.21 -3.21
CA ASP A 69 -8.73 -5.78 -3.09
C ASP A 69 -7.84 -5.16 -2.02
N ALA A 70 -7.73 -5.80 -0.85
CA ALA A 70 -6.84 -5.36 0.22
C ALA A 70 -5.38 -5.30 -0.22
N HIS A 71 -4.88 -6.31 -0.95
CA HIS A 71 -3.54 -6.30 -1.53
C HIS A 71 -3.34 -5.10 -2.47
N THR A 72 -4.31 -4.84 -3.34
CA THR A 72 -4.26 -3.73 -4.31
C THR A 72 -4.24 -2.38 -3.58
N GLN A 73 -5.06 -2.22 -2.55
CA GLN A 73 -5.10 -1.01 -1.74
C GLN A 73 -3.79 -0.79 -0.97
N ALA A 74 -3.26 -1.83 -0.32
CA ALA A 74 -1.98 -1.73 0.41
C ALA A 74 -0.83 -1.31 -0.51
N ARG A 75 -0.75 -1.88 -1.72
CA ARG A 75 0.23 -1.46 -2.74
C ARG A 75 0.05 -0.02 -3.19
N THR A 76 -1.20 0.41 -3.37
CA THR A 76 -1.51 1.77 -3.80
C THR A 76 -1.09 2.79 -2.74
N ILE A 77 -1.37 2.50 -1.46
CA ILE A 77 -0.95 3.34 -0.35
C ILE A 77 0.58 3.43 -0.28
N ALA A 78 1.29 2.29 -0.37
CA ALA A 78 2.76 2.27 -0.39
C ALA A 78 3.33 3.17 -1.50
N ARG A 79 2.72 3.14 -2.68
CA ARG A 79 3.13 3.95 -3.83
C ARG A 79 2.88 5.44 -3.62
N ILE A 80 1.67 5.82 -3.20
CA ILE A 80 1.34 7.23 -2.94
C ILE A 80 2.28 7.82 -1.89
N LEU A 81 2.55 7.08 -0.81
CA LEU A 81 3.49 7.52 0.21
C LEU A 81 4.92 7.63 -0.33
N GLY A 82 5.33 6.69 -1.18
CA GLY A 82 6.63 6.69 -1.88
C GLY A 82 6.81 7.91 -2.76
N ASP A 83 5.88 8.12 -3.70
CA ASP A 83 5.89 9.25 -4.63
C ASP A 83 5.91 10.57 -3.85
N THR A 84 5.07 10.71 -2.81
CA THR A 84 5.04 11.90 -1.95
C THR A 84 6.36 12.13 -1.21
N ARG A 85 6.99 11.07 -0.68
CA ARG A 85 8.27 11.18 0.03
C ARG A 85 9.37 11.67 -0.90
N ASP A 86 9.43 11.10 -2.10
CA ASP A 86 10.47 11.40 -3.06
C ASP A 86 10.34 12.84 -3.57
N GLU A 87 9.12 13.32 -3.81
CA GLU A 87 8.84 14.74 -4.11
C GLU A 87 9.29 15.67 -2.97
N LEU A 88 8.95 15.36 -1.72
CA LEU A 88 9.37 16.16 -0.56
C LEU A 88 10.89 16.21 -0.40
N VAL A 89 11.59 15.09 -0.65
CA VAL A 89 13.06 15.04 -0.64
C VAL A 89 13.66 15.87 -1.77
N ALA A 90 13.07 15.81 -2.97
CA ALA A 90 13.49 16.62 -4.11
C ALA A 90 13.34 18.11 -3.80
N PHE A 91 12.17 18.55 -3.35
CA PHE A 91 11.92 19.96 -3.00
C PHE A 91 12.85 20.46 -1.88
N ARG A 92 13.15 19.64 -0.87
CA ARG A 92 14.13 20.00 0.18
C ARG A 92 15.53 20.21 -0.40
N THR A 93 15.93 19.35 -1.34
CA THR A 93 17.23 19.46 -2.03
C THR A 93 17.30 20.74 -2.83
N GLU A 94 16.31 21.00 -3.69
CA GLU A 94 16.21 22.21 -4.51
C GLU A 94 16.23 23.50 -3.66
N LEU A 95 15.46 23.53 -2.57
CA LEU A 95 15.45 24.65 -1.64
C LEU A 95 16.82 24.89 -1.00
N THR A 96 17.49 23.82 -0.58
CA THR A 96 18.82 23.92 0.05
C THR A 96 19.86 24.44 -0.94
N GLU A 97 19.81 23.96 -2.19
CA GLU A 97 20.70 24.42 -3.26
C GLU A 97 20.46 25.88 -3.62
N ALA A 98 19.20 26.31 -3.74
CA ALA A 98 18.84 27.69 -4.04
C ALA A 98 19.38 28.65 -2.95
N ILE A 99 19.26 28.27 -1.67
CA ILE A 99 19.81 29.06 -0.56
C ILE A 99 21.34 29.12 -0.62
N ALA A 100 22.00 28.00 -0.87
CA ALA A 100 23.46 27.95 -1.00
C ALA A 100 23.97 28.79 -2.18
N GLN A 101 23.24 28.81 -3.30
CA GLN A 101 23.58 29.66 -4.45
C GLN A 101 23.36 31.14 -4.15
N GLY A 102 22.28 31.51 -3.46
CA GLY A 102 22.04 32.88 -3.01
C GLY A 102 23.14 33.40 -2.08
N ALA A 103 23.60 32.56 -1.14
CA ALA A 103 24.69 32.90 -0.22
C ALA A 103 26.04 33.13 -0.91
N LYS A 104 26.30 32.52 -2.08
CA LYS A 104 27.54 32.71 -2.85
C LYS A 104 27.57 33.97 -3.71
N LYS A 105 26.40 34.59 -3.95
CA LYS A 105 26.24 35.77 -4.82
C LYS A 105 26.26 37.10 -4.04
N ASN A 106 26.20 37.04 -2.72
CA ASN A 106 26.33 38.17 -1.79
C ASN A 106 27.73 38.17 -1.17
#